data_AF-A0A3D4JUV8-F1
#
_entry.id   AF-A0A3D4JUV8-F1
#
_cell.length_a   1.000
_cell.length_b   1.000
_cell.length_c   1.000
_cell.angle_alpha   90.00
_cell.angle_beta   90.00
_cell.angle_gamma   90.00
#
_symmetry.space_group_name_H-M   'P 1'
#
loop_
_entity.id
_entity.type
_entity.pdbx_description
1 polymer ?
#
loop_
_entity_poly.entity_id
_entity_poly.type
_entity_poly.pdbx_seq_one_letter_code
_entity_poly.pdbx_strand_id
1 'polypeptide(L)'
;MNNHCGLCGKELTSIDTMLGENKLSDGNIICNSCLEKASAMNEELLSDLHRFSLKDLESLLQNGEIAHKETVQENIAENLPSGADSEQNVLSKDLYKKRLKEIKKQLESLRANLSLFTKGEIKELPYVLDLDEKILAIIDAQFAKTTDAGILLVTPKRIISVSKAMFSPAKVNEFLNDNILEVSFVKNFVSPNIRIHTKEKTVDFESFFNKDYAEDFYHFISKIYNKEASKASSPEQNTVSESVLEQLEKLGQLRENGILTEEEFTSQKKKLLEKL
;
A
#
# COMPACT_ATOMS: atom_id res chain seq x y z
N MET A 1 5.58 7.62 -32.36
CA MET A 1 5.51 7.49 -30.88
C MET A 1 6.94 7.35 -30.41
N ASN A 2 7.39 8.21 -29.50
CA ASN A 2 8.79 8.23 -29.10
C ASN A 2 8.97 7.21 -27.98
N ASN A 3 9.50 6.03 -28.32
CA ASN A 3 9.68 4.92 -27.36
C ASN A 3 11.01 5.02 -26.59
N HIS A 4 11.62 6.19 -26.56
CA HIS A 4 12.90 6.42 -25.90
C HIS A 4 12.74 7.46 -24.80
N CYS A 5 13.45 7.26 -23.70
CA CYS A 5 13.54 8.21 -22.61
C CYS A 5 14.13 9.52 -23.09
N GLY A 6 13.43 10.64 -22.88
CA GLY A 6 13.89 11.98 -23.27
C GLY A 6 15.21 12.40 -22.60
N LEU A 7 15.56 11.86 -21.44
CA LEU A 7 16.78 12.21 -20.69
C LEU A 7 17.99 11.34 -21.02
N CYS A 8 17.84 10.01 -20.99
CA CYS A 8 18.97 9.09 -21.19
C CYS A 8 19.00 8.43 -22.57
N GLY A 9 17.98 8.64 -23.40
CA GLY A 9 17.87 8.05 -24.73
C GLY A 9 17.64 6.54 -24.75
N LYS A 10 17.49 5.86 -23.60
CA LYS A 10 17.21 4.42 -23.55
C LYS A 10 15.79 4.11 -23.99
N GLU A 11 15.60 2.99 -24.68
CA GLU A 11 14.26 2.49 -25.01
C GLU A 11 13.46 2.21 -23.75
N LEU A 12 12.20 2.64 -23.73
CA LEU A 12 11.28 2.48 -22.62
C LEU A 12 10.73 1.06 -22.62
N THR A 13 10.86 0.37 -21.49
CA THR A 13 10.32 -0.98 -21.32
C THR A 13 8.88 -0.91 -20.80
N SER A 14 8.14 -2.01 -20.89
CA SER A 14 6.79 -2.09 -20.31
C SER A 14 6.77 -1.75 -18.81
N ILE A 15 7.86 -2.01 -18.09
CA ILE A 15 8.02 -1.68 -16.65
C ILE A 15 8.08 -0.16 -16.43
N ASP A 16 8.60 0.61 -17.39
CA ASP A 16 8.68 2.08 -17.31
C ASP A 16 7.32 2.76 -17.48
N THR A 17 6.29 2.03 -17.94
CA THR A 17 4.93 2.55 -18.16
C THR A 17 3.87 1.85 -17.31
N MET A 18 4.24 0.87 -16.46
CA MET A 18 3.30 0.07 -15.65
C MET A 18 2.46 0.91 -14.67
N LEU A 19 2.96 2.07 -14.22
CA LEU A 19 2.29 2.94 -13.25
C LEU A 19 1.82 4.27 -13.86
N GLY A 20 1.75 4.34 -15.19
CA GLY A 20 1.45 5.56 -15.95
C GLY A 20 2.62 5.99 -16.84
N GLU A 21 2.34 6.78 -17.88
CA GLU A 21 3.40 7.38 -18.71
C GLU A 21 4.06 8.50 -17.89
N ASN A 22 5.34 8.35 -17.53
CA ASN A 22 6.17 9.38 -16.87
C ASN A 22 6.39 10.60 -17.79
N LYS A 23 5.32 11.32 -18.08
CA LYS A 23 5.23 12.31 -19.15
C LYS A 23 5.36 13.72 -18.59
N LEU A 24 6.29 14.47 -19.15
CA LEU A 24 6.60 15.86 -18.81
C LEU A 24 5.62 16.84 -19.46
N SER A 25 5.71 18.11 -19.07
CA SER A 25 4.84 19.21 -19.57
C SER A 25 4.95 19.42 -21.08
N ASP A 26 6.13 19.15 -21.64
CA ASP A 26 6.46 19.27 -23.06
C ASP A 26 6.21 17.97 -23.86
N GLY A 27 5.62 16.97 -23.22
CA GLY A 27 5.23 15.71 -23.84
C GLY A 27 6.34 14.66 -23.96
N ASN A 28 7.55 14.94 -23.47
CA ASN A 28 8.62 13.93 -23.36
C ASN A 28 8.29 12.90 -22.28
N ILE A 29 8.73 11.65 -22.47
CA ILE A 29 8.56 10.56 -21.49
C ILE A 29 9.94 10.19 -20.95
N ILE A 30 10.04 9.89 -19.65
CA ILE A 30 11.30 9.49 -19.00
C ILE A 30 11.21 8.09 -18.38
N CYS A 31 12.32 7.35 -18.36
CA CYS A 31 12.36 6.03 -17.70
C CYS A 31 12.35 6.17 -16.18
N ASN A 32 11.98 5.10 -15.49
CA ASN A 32 11.89 5.09 -14.02
C ASN A 32 13.23 5.45 -13.36
N SER A 33 14.35 5.01 -13.93
CA SER A 33 15.70 5.32 -13.41
C SER A 33 16.06 6.80 -13.56
N CYS A 34 15.61 7.47 -14.63
CA CYS A 34 15.83 8.91 -14.80
C CYS A 34 14.93 9.73 -13.88
N LEU A 35 13.67 9.32 -13.72
CA LEU A 35 12.76 9.93 -12.76
C LEU A 35 13.29 9.81 -11.33
N GLU A 36 13.81 8.64 -10.96
CA GLU A 36 14.44 8.39 -9.65
C GLU A 36 15.60 9.36 -9.38
N LYS A 37 16.50 9.52 -10.36
CA LYS A 37 17.64 10.45 -10.25
C LYS A 37 17.20 11.90 -10.12
N ALA A 38 16.24 12.34 -10.93
CA ALA A 38 15.75 13.71 -10.89
C ALA A 38 14.98 13.99 -9.58
N SER A 39 14.19 13.04 -9.11
CA SER A 39 13.38 13.14 -7.89
C SER A 39 14.22 13.16 -6.60
N ALA A 40 15.41 12.57 -6.63
CA ALA A 40 16.37 12.70 -5.54
C ALA A 40 16.86 14.16 -5.36
N MET A 41 16.80 14.98 -6.41
CA MET A 41 17.22 16.38 -6.39
C MET A 41 16.06 17.35 -6.18
N ASN A 42 14.85 16.99 -6.63
CA ASN A 42 13.64 17.75 -6.36
C ASN A 42 12.47 16.81 -6.04
N GLU A 43 12.05 16.78 -4.76
CA GLU A 43 10.97 15.92 -4.28
C GLU A 43 9.60 16.27 -4.92
N GLU A 44 9.42 17.49 -5.43
CA GLU A 44 8.18 17.91 -6.11
C GLU A 44 8.00 17.24 -7.47
N LEU A 45 9.07 16.73 -8.09
CA LEU A 45 8.99 16.04 -9.38
C LEU A 45 8.09 14.82 -9.34
N LEU A 46 8.07 14.07 -8.22
CA LEU A 46 7.22 12.89 -8.08
C LEU A 46 5.72 13.23 -7.96
N SER A 47 5.40 14.43 -7.48
CA SER A 47 4.02 14.90 -7.35
C SER A 47 3.53 15.68 -8.56
N ASP A 48 4.44 16.31 -9.33
CA ASP A 48 4.09 17.36 -10.29
C ASP A 48 4.86 17.27 -11.64
N LEU A 49 5.17 16.06 -12.16
CA LEU A 49 5.91 15.88 -13.44
C LEU A 49 5.40 16.76 -14.60
N HIS A 50 4.09 16.94 -14.73
CA HIS A 50 3.47 17.74 -15.79
C HIS A 50 3.74 19.25 -15.71
N ARG A 51 4.41 19.73 -14.66
CA ARG A 51 4.85 21.13 -14.53
C ARG A 51 6.28 21.34 -15.00
N PHE A 52 7.04 20.26 -15.17
CA PHE A 52 8.44 20.31 -15.55
C PHE A 52 8.61 19.88 -17.01
N SER A 53 9.41 20.63 -17.75
CA SER A 53 9.86 20.28 -19.09
C SER A 53 11.14 19.44 -19.02
N LEU A 54 11.52 18.79 -20.13
CA LEU A 54 12.78 18.05 -20.21
C LEU A 54 13.98 18.94 -19.87
N LYS A 55 13.94 20.19 -20.32
CA LYS A 55 14.97 21.20 -20.05
C LYS A 55 15.07 21.55 -18.56
N ASP A 56 13.96 21.57 -17.84
CA ASP A 56 13.96 21.81 -16.39
C ASP A 56 14.68 20.66 -15.67
N LEU A 57 14.42 19.41 -16.07
CA LEU A 57 15.10 18.24 -15.52
C LEU A 57 16.60 18.21 -15.87
N GLU A 58 16.98 18.58 -17.10
CA GLU A 58 18.39 18.70 -17.48
C GLU A 58 19.11 19.76 -16.64
N SER A 59 18.48 20.91 -16.42
CA SER A 59 19.04 21.99 -15.58
C SER A 59 19.19 21.58 -14.12
N LEU A 60 18.22 20.82 -13.59
CA LEU A 60 18.26 20.26 -12.24
C LEU A 60 19.43 19.28 -12.09
N LEU A 61 19.59 18.36 -13.04
CA LEU A 61 20.66 17.35 -13.01
C LEU A 61 22.06 17.94 -13.22
N GLN A 62 22.17 19.08 -13.89
CA GLN A 62 23.46 19.75 -14.15
C GLN A 62 23.88 20.71 -13.04
N ASN A 63 22.96 21.52 -12.48
CA ASN A 63 23.32 22.68 -11.67
C ASN A 63 22.65 22.76 -10.28
N GLY A 64 21.66 21.91 -9.97
CA GLY A 64 21.01 21.90 -8.65
C GLY A 64 20.09 23.09 -8.31
N GLU A 65 19.80 23.99 -9.25
CA GLU A 65 18.88 25.12 -9.08
C GLU A 65 17.93 25.27 -10.30
N ILE A 66 16.66 25.62 -10.03
CA ILE A 66 15.68 25.95 -11.06
C ILE A 66 15.66 27.47 -11.25
N ALA A 67 15.89 27.95 -12.46
CA ALA A 67 15.62 29.34 -12.83
C ALA A 67 14.12 29.54 -13.06
N HIS A 68 13.36 29.89 -12.01
CA HIS A 68 11.97 30.30 -12.17
C HIS A 68 11.87 31.72 -12.75
N LYS A 69 11.18 31.87 -13.88
CA LYS A 69 10.55 33.14 -14.25
C LYS A 69 9.21 33.23 -13.52
N GLU A 70 9.17 34.09 -12.51
CA GLU A 70 7.95 34.48 -11.81
C GLU A 70 6.98 35.19 -12.77
N THR A 71 5.70 34.87 -12.69
CA THR A 71 4.64 35.83 -13.04
C THR A 71 3.53 35.65 -12.01
N VAL A 72 3.60 36.48 -10.98
CA VAL A 72 2.54 36.71 -9.99
C VAL A 72 1.47 37.59 -10.65
N GLN A 73 0.21 37.16 -10.62
CA GLN A 73 -0.91 38.09 -10.50
C GLN A 73 -1.91 37.55 -9.49
N GLU A 74 -2.00 38.30 -8.40
CA GLU A 74 -3.04 38.29 -7.39
C GLU A 74 -4.42 38.53 -8.03
N ASN A 75 -5.45 37.86 -7.50
CA ASN A 75 -6.79 38.43 -7.38
C ASN A 75 -7.50 37.77 -6.21
N ILE A 76 -7.45 38.45 -5.05
CA ILE A 76 -8.40 38.26 -3.95
C ILE A 76 -9.61 39.13 -4.27
N ALA A 77 -10.77 38.50 -4.49
CA ALA A 77 -12.06 39.16 -4.35
C ALA A 77 -13.10 38.10 -3.96
N GLU A 78 -13.53 38.20 -2.70
CA GLU A 78 -14.89 38.00 -2.20
C GLU A 78 -15.79 37.00 -2.94
N ASN A 79 -16.11 35.90 -2.25
CA ASN A 79 -17.48 35.59 -1.86
C ASN A 79 -17.52 34.34 -0.97
N LEU A 80 -17.92 34.53 0.29
CA LEU A 80 -18.34 33.47 1.19
C LEU A 80 -19.82 33.17 0.96
N PRO A 81 -20.21 31.90 0.85
CA PRO A 81 -21.48 31.45 1.38
C PRO A 81 -21.22 30.56 2.60
N SER A 82 -21.84 30.95 3.71
CA SER A 82 -21.97 30.17 4.93
C SER A 82 -22.72 28.86 4.66
N GLY A 83 -22.16 27.74 5.12
CA GLY A 83 -22.81 26.43 5.07
C GLY A 83 -22.08 25.40 5.94
N ALA A 84 -22.64 25.15 7.11
CA ALA A 84 -22.55 24.00 8.02
C ALA A 84 -21.36 23.01 7.96
N ASP A 85 -20.77 22.82 9.14
CA ASP A 85 -20.17 21.58 9.68
C ASP A 85 -19.16 20.80 8.83
N SER A 86 -17.89 21.11 9.07
CA SER A 86 -16.91 20.06 9.35
C SER A 86 -15.79 20.66 10.22
N GLU A 87 -15.68 20.19 11.46
CA GLU A 87 -14.48 20.40 12.28
C GLU A 87 -13.31 19.65 11.61
N GLN A 88 -12.72 20.26 10.58
CA GLN A 88 -11.42 19.85 10.12
C GLN A 88 -10.41 20.33 11.15
N ASN A 89 -9.76 19.39 11.83
CA ASN A 89 -8.62 19.60 12.71
C ASN A 89 -7.55 20.42 11.97
N VAL A 90 -7.59 21.75 12.09
CA VAL A 90 -6.55 22.64 11.52
C VAL A 90 -5.31 22.52 12.40
N LEU A 91 -4.54 21.46 12.17
CA LEU A 91 -3.24 21.28 12.80
C LEU A 91 -2.35 22.43 12.35
N SER A 92 -1.75 23.16 13.28
CA SER A 92 -0.82 24.22 12.91
C SER A 92 0.35 23.63 12.11
N LYS A 93 0.86 24.37 11.11
CA LYS A 93 1.93 23.91 10.22
C LYS A 93 3.17 23.41 10.99
N ASP A 94 3.48 24.04 12.12
CA ASP A 94 4.60 23.66 12.97
C ASP A 94 4.32 22.36 13.76
N LEU A 95 3.09 22.20 14.26
CA LEU A 95 2.68 20.99 14.96
C LEU A 95 2.64 19.79 14.00
N TYR A 96 2.15 19.98 12.77
CA TYR A 96 2.21 18.99 11.70
C TYR A 96 3.65 18.51 11.44
N LYS A 97 4.59 19.45 11.21
CA LYS A 97 6.00 19.10 10.97
C LYS A 97 6.61 18.32 12.13
N LYS A 98 6.32 18.75 13.37
CA LYS A 98 6.80 18.09 14.58
C LYS A 98 6.24 16.66 14.68
N ARG A 99 4.94 16.50 14.46
CA ARG A 99 4.25 15.20 14.54
C ARG A 99 4.72 14.25 13.44
N LEU A 100 4.88 14.73 12.22
CA LEU A 100 5.42 13.93 11.12
C LEU A 100 6.84 13.43 11.40
N LYS A 101 7.70 14.27 11.98
CA LYS A 101 9.05 13.88 12.38
C LYS A 101 9.03 12.80 13.47
N GLU A 102 8.13 12.91 14.44
CA GLU A 102 7.96 11.89 15.47
C GLU A 102 7.50 10.56 14.87
N ILE A 103 6.49 10.58 14.01
CA ILE A 103 5.98 9.39 13.32
C ILE A 103 7.10 8.71 12.53
N LYS A 104 7.87 9.45 11.73
CA LYS A 104 9.02 8.89 10.99
C LYS A 104 10.02 8.19 11.92
N LYS A 105 10.32 8.79 13.08
CA LYS A 105 11.20 8.17 14.09
C LYS A 105 10.58 6.91 14.70
N GLN A 106 9.26 6.86 14.91
CA GLN A 106 8.58 5.63 15.34
C GLN A 106 8.74 4.53 14.28
N LEU A 107 8.55 4.86 12.99
CA LEU A 107 8.71 3.89 11.89
C LEU A 107 10.14 3.33 11.79
N GLU A 108 11.15 4.19 11.96
CA GLU A 108 12.56 3.76 12.03
C GLU A 108 12.80 2.81 13.21
N SER A 109 12.25 3.13 14.39
CA SER A 109 12.37 2.29 15.59
C SER A 109 11.69 0.93 15.43
N LEU A 110 10.58 0.87 14.67
CA LEU A 110 9.89 -0.37 14.33
C LEU A 110 10.61 -1.18 13.24
N ARG A 111 11.67 -0.62 12.63
CA ARG A 111 12.33 -1.17 11.44
C ARG A 111 11.33 -1.42 10.31
N ALA A 112 10.40 -0.48 10.14
CA ALA A 112 9.34 -0.60 9.14
C ALA A 112 9.93 -0.74 7.73
N ASN A 113 9.54 -1.81 7.03
CA ASN A 113 9.98 -2.08 5.66
C ASN A 113 8.87 -1.74 4.66
N LEU A 114 8.73 -0.45 4.36
CA LEU A 114 7.66 0.08 3.51
C LEU A 114 8.21 0.48 2.13
N SER A 115 7.38 0.35 1.10
CA SER A 115 7.73 0.84 -0.24
C SER A 115 7.82 2.37 -0.26
N LEU A 116 8.65 2.90 -1.16
CA LEU A 116 8.77 4.34 -1.40
C LEU A 116 7.45 4.97 -1.88
N PHE A 117 6.51 4.18 -2.40
CA PHE A 117 5.19 4.63 -2.82
C PHE A 117 4.28 5.00 -1.65
N THR A 118 4.58 4.57 -0.42
CA THR A 118 3.76 4.85 0.78
C THR A 118 4.00 6.24 1.41
N LYS A 119 4.89 7.05 0.82
CA LYS A 119 5.26 8.37 1.35
C LYS A 119 4.07 9.32 1.42
N GLY A 120 3.10 9.20 0.50
CA GLY A 120 1.90 10.01 0.48
C GLY A 120 1.03 9.75 1.71
N GLU A 121 0.80 8.48 2.00
CA GLU A 121 0.01 7.99 3.12
C GLU A 121 0.66 8.34 4.47
N ILE A 122 1.98 8.22 4.57
CA ILE A 122 2.72 8.60 5.79
C ILE A 122 2.55 10.10 6.10
N LYS A 123 2.44 10.97 5.08
CA LYS A 123 2.19 12.41 5.26
C LYS A 123 0.80 12.71 5.81
N GLU A 124 -0.15 11.78 5.69
CA GLU A 124 -1.52 11.95 6.21
C GLU A 124 -1.61 11.59 7.70
N LEU A 125 -0.71 10.72 8.19
CA LEU A 125 -0.73 10.23 9.58
C LEU A 125 -0.77 11.31 10.68
N PRO A 126 -0.14 12.49 10.56
CA PRO A 126 -0.29 13.57 11.54
C PRO A 126 -1.73 14.08 11.73
N TYR A 127 -2.60 13.92 10.74
CA TYR A 127 -4.01 14.30 10.80
C TYR A 127 -4.91 13.13 11.22
N VAL A 128 -4.44 11.89 11.04
CA VAL A 128 -5.20 10.65 11.27
C VAL A 128 -5.01 10.10 12.68
N LEU A 129 -3.80 10.24 13.24
CA LEU A 129 -3.46 9.74 14.57
C LEU A 129 -3.60 10.84 15.61
N ASP A 130 -4.13 10.49 16.78
CA ASP A 130 -4.09 11.41 17.92
C ASP A 130 -2.64 11.76 18.28
N LEU A 131 -2.42 12.91 18.92
CA LEU A 131 -1.07 13.42 19.21
C LEU A 131 -0.20 12.46 20.03
N ASP A 132 -0.81 11.64 20.89
CA ASP A 132 -0.15 10.66 21.77
C ASP A 132 -0.30 9.21 21.29
N GLU A 133 -1.04 8.98 20.21
CA GLU A 133 -1.26 7.64 19.67
C GLU A 133 0.03 7.10 19.04
N LYS A 134 0.41 5.89 19.45
CA LYS A 134 1.64 5.22 19.01
C LYS A 134 1.34 4.15 17.97
N ILE A 135 2.24 4.04 17.00
CA ILE A 135 2.20 2.97 16.00
C ILE A 135 2.87 1.74 16.61
N LEU A 136 2.15 0.62 16.63
CA LEU A 136 2.63 -0.68 17.13
C LEU A 136 3.21 -1.53 16.00
N ALA A 137 2.59 -1.48 14.82
CA ALA A 137 3.04 -2.14 13.61
C ALA A 137 2.51 -1.39 12.39
N ILE A 138 3.21 -1.49 11.26
CA ILE A 138 2.80 -0.92 9.98
C ILE A 138 3.29 -1.77 8.82
N ILE A 139 2.52 -1.83 7.75
CA ILE A 139 2.87 -2.49 6.50
C ILE A 139 2.33 -1.74 5.28
N ASP A 140 2.98 -1.93 4.13
CA ASP A 140 2.44 -1.61 2.82
C ASP A 140 1.36 -2.63 2.46
N ALA A 141 0.11 -2.19 2.53
CA ALA A 141 -1.04 -3.02 2.21
C ALA A 141 -2.21 -2.15 1.76
N GLN A 142 -2.80 -2.53 0.64
CA GLN A 142 -3.93 -1.85 0.02
C GLN A 142 -5.18 -2.72 0.09
N PHE A 143 -6.36 -2.12 -0.06
CA PHE A 143 -7.58 -2.90 -0.19
C PHE A 143 -7.47 -3.86 -1.38
N ALA A 144 -7.91 -5.10 -1.19
CA ALA A 144 -7.92 -6.08 -2.26
C ALA A 144 -8.70 -5.54 -3.48
N LYS A 145 -8.20 -5.84 -4.69
CA LYS A 145 -8.78 -5.41 -5.97
C LYS A 145 -8.78 -3.88 -6.19
N THR A 146 -7.93 -3.15 -5.47
CA THR A 146 -7.64 -1.74 -5.76
C THR A 146 -6.25 -1.59 -6.35
N THR A 147 -6.00 -0.49 -7.05
CA THR A 147 -4.65 -0.09 -7.52
C THR A 147 -4.07 1.06 -6.70
N ASP A 148 -4.80 1.52 -5.67
CA ASP A 148 -4.35 2.62 -4.81
C ASP A 148 -3.20 2.11 -3.93
N ALA A 149 -2.12 2.88 -3.81
CA ALA A 149 -1.11 2.60 -2.79
C ALA A 149 -1.76 2.73 -1.40
N GLY A 150 -1.28 1.93 -0.45
CA GLY A 150 -1.88 1.89 0.87
C GLY A 150 -0.91 1.46 1.96
N ILE A 151 -1.17 1.95 3.16
CA ILE A 151 -0.58 1.44 4.39
C ILE A 151 -1.68 0.89 5.29
N LEU A 152 -1.34 -0.17 6.01
CA LEU A 152 -2.13 -0.71 7.10
C LEU A 152 -1.29 -0.62 8.37
N LEU A 153 -1.81 0.04 9.40
CA LEU A 153 -1.11 0.20 10.67
C LEU A 153 -1.99 -0.16 11.87
N VAL A 154 -1.34 -0.52 12.97
CA VAL A 154 -2.01 -0.90 14.22
C VAL A 154 -1.56 0.02 15.33
N THR A 155 -2.53 0.49 16.12
CA THR A 155 -2.33 1.30 17.32
C THR A 155 -2.93 0.58 18.54
N PRO A 156 -2.73 1.07 19.78
CA PRO A 156 -3.41 0.51 20.94
C PRO A 156 -4.94 0.58 20.88
N LYS A 157 -5.52 1.41 20.01
CA LYS A 157 -6.97 1.64 19.92
C LYS A 157 -7.63 0.88 18.76
N ARG A 158 -6.91 0.71 17.64
CA ARG A 158 -7.51 0.31 16.35
C ARG A 158 -6.48 -0.15 15.32
N ILE A 159 -6.97 -0.79 14.26
CA ILE A 159 -6.28 -0.90 12.98
C ILE A 159 -6.74 0.25 12.07
N ILE A 160 -5.82 0.88 11.34
CA ILE A 160 -6.11 1.98 10.42
C ILE A 160 -5.52 1.64 9.05
N SER A 161 -6.35 1.70 8.02
CA SER A 161 -5.91 1.69 6.62
C SER A 161 -5.94 3.12 6.09
N VAL A 162 -4.83 3.55 5.47
CA VAL A 162 -4.74 4.82 4.76
C VAL A 162 -4.34 4.50 3.33
N SER A 163 -5.14 4.89 2.35
CA SER A 163 -4.80 4.78 0.94
C SER A 163 -4.93 6.11 0.24
N LYS A 164 -4.06 6.37 -0.74
CA LYS A 164 -4.08 7.64 -1.48
C LYS A 164 -3.84 7.40 -2.96
N ALA A 165 -4.90 7.54 -3.75
CA ALA A 165 -4.75 7.64 -5.20
C ALA A 165 -4.07 8.98 -5.57
N MET A 166 -3.39 9.00 -6.71
CA MET A 166 -2.76 10.22 -7.23
C MET A 166 -3.81 11.35 -7.36
N PHE A 167 -3.49 12.54 -6.83
CA PHE A 167 -4.36 13.73 -6.79
C PHE A 167 -5.69 13.59 -6.03
N SER A 168 -5.91 12.48 -5.33
CA SER A 168 -7.11 12.29 -4.52
C SER A 168 -6.85 12.56 -3.04
N PRO A 169 -7.86 13.01 -2.28
CA PRO A 169 -7.82 12.96 -0.83
C PRO A 169 -7.52 11.55 -0.35
N ALA A 170 -6.82 11.45 0.78
CA ALA A 170 -6.56 10.14 1.38
C ALA A 170 -7.88 9.51 1.86
N LYS A 171 -8.04 8.23 1.60
CA LYS A 171 -9.14 7.41 2.13
C LYS A 171 -8.63 6.76 3.41
N VAL A 172 -9.30 7.04 4.51
CA VAL A 172 -8.96 6.51 5.83
C VAL A 172 -10.08 5.58 6.28
N ASN A 173 -9.73 4.35 6.64
CA ASN A 173 -10.66 3.37 7.17
C ASN A 173 -10.14 2.87 8.51
N GLU A 174 -11.02 2.82 9.50
CA GLU A 174 -10.66 2.53 10.88
C GLU A 174 -11.44 1.33 11.40
N PHE A 175 -10.74 0.44 12.09
CA PHE A 175 -11.28 -0.77 12.69
C PHE A 175 -10.94 -0.76 14.18
N LEU A 176 -11.89 -0.33 15.00
CA LEU A 176 -11.73 -0.31 16.45
C LEU A 176 -11.49 -1.72 16.98
N ASN A 177 -10.60 -1.86 17.97
CA ASN A 177 -10.23 -3.16 18.52
C ASN A 177 -11.44 -3.97 19.00
N ASP A 178 -12.43 -3.32 19.62
CA ASP A 178 -13.65 -3.97 20.13
C ASP A 178 -14.58 -4.51 19.02
N ASN A 179 -14.35 -4.11 17.77
CA ASN A 179 -15.13 -4.57 16.62
C ASN A 179 -14.41 -5.66 15.81
N ILE A 180 -13.13 -5.90 16.08
CA ILE A 180 -12.33 -6.95 15.43
C ILE A 180 -12.52 -8.25 16.22
N LEU A 181 -12.96 -9.30 15.54
CA LEU A 181 -13.14 -10.64 16.10
C LEU A 181 -11.86 -11.46 15.98
N GLU A 182 -11.25 -11.43 14.79
CA GLU A 182 -10.02 -12.13 14.47
C GLU A 182 -9.34 -11.49 13.25
N VAL A 183 -8.09 -11.85 13.03
CA VAL A 183 -7.32 -11.55 11.83
C VAL A 183 -6.80 -12.84 11.22
N SER A 184 -6.78 -12.95 9.91
CA SER A 184 -6.26 -14.14 9.21
C SER A 184 -5.27 -13.74 8.12
N PHE A 185 -4.49 -14.72 7.67
CA PHE A 185 -3.44 -14.52 6.68
C PHE A 185 -3.49 -15.63 5.64
N VAL A 186 -3.73 -15.23 4.39
CA VAL A 186 -3.80 -16.14 3.26
C VAL A 186 -2.53 -15.95 2.43
N LYS A 187 -1.70 -16.99 2.37
CA LYS A 187 -0.52 -17.01 1.51
C LYS A 187 -0.96 -17.28 0.07
N ASN A 188 -0.97 -16.25 -0.79
CA ASN A 188 -1.12 -16.47 -2.23
C ASN A 188 0.23 -16.43 -2.94
N PHE A 189 0.31 -17.10 -4.11
CA PHE A 189 1.50 -17.11 -4.94
C PHE A 189 1.92 -15.70 -5.40
N VAL A 190 0.95 -14.81 -5.65
CA VAL A 190 1.20 -13.44 -6.11
C VAL A 190 1.46 -12.50 -4.93
N SER A 191 0.48 -12.33 -4.04
CA SER A 191 0.57 -11.46 -2.85
C SER A 191 -0.18 -12.05 -1.66
N PRO A 192 0.42 -12.07 -0.45
CA PRO A 192 -0.31 -12.43 0.76
C PRO A 192 -1.48 -11.47 1.00
N ASN A 193 -2.57 -12.03 1.50
CA ASN A 193 -3.74 -11.28 1.95
C ASN A 193 -3.82 -11.30 3.48
N ILE A 194 -3.88 -10.12 4.09
CA ILE A 194 -4.19 -9.92 5.50
C ILE A 194 -5.67 -9.60 5.58
N ARG A 195 -6.41 -10.37 6.36
CA ARG A 195 -7.87 -10.26 6.45
C ARG A 195 -8.28 -9.89 7.86
N ILE A 196 -9.13 -8.88 7.97
CA ILE A 196 -9.70 -8.40 9.24
C ILE A 196 -11.15 -8.86 9.28
N HIS A 197 -11.48 -9.73 10.24
CA HIS A 197 -12.85 -10.17 10.49
C HIS A 197 -13.45 -9.29 11.58
N THR A 198 -14.43 -8.48 11.20
CA THR A 198 -15.19 -7.65 12.14
C THR A 198 -16.54 -8.26 12.45
N LYS A 199 -17.26 -7.71 13.43
CA LYS A 199 -18.65 -8.11 13.75
C LYS A 199 -19.61 -8.01 12.56
N GLU A 200 -19.32 -7.12 11.60
CA GLU A 200 -20.23 -6.81 10.49
C GLU A 200 -19.79 -7.44 9.17
N LYS A 201 -18.47 -7.47 8.94
CA LYS A 201 -17.89 -7.86 7.65
C LYS A 201 -16.46 -8.31 7.76
N THR A 202 -16.02 -8.97 6.70
CA THR A 202 -14.62 -9.32 6.46
C THR A 202 -14.01 -8.32 5.48
N VAL A 203 -12.81 -7.82 5.76
CA VAL A 203 -12.09 -6.89 4.90
C VAL A 203 -10.71 -7.44 4.56
N ASP A 204 -10.37 -7.42 3.27
CA ASP A 204 -9.15 -8.02 2.73
C ASP A 204 -8.15 -6.93 2.29
N PHE A 205 -6.89 -7.12 2.69
CA PHE A 205 -5.77 -6.25 2.34
C PHE A 205 -4.65 -7.05 1.67
N GLU A 206 -4.22 -6.59 0.50
CA GLU A 206 -3.16 -7.20 -0.30
C GLU A 206 -1.82 -6.49 -0.05
N SER A 207 -0.78 -7.26 0.27
CA SER A 207 0.59 -6.75 0.43
C SER A 207 1.48 -7.29 -0.70
N PHE A 208 1.81 -6.44 -1.67
CA PHE A 208 2.63 -6.82 -2.83
C PHE A 208 4.13 -6.65 -2.61
N PHE A 209 4.53 -5.76 -1.69
CA PHE A 209 5.91 -5.31 -1.58
C PHE A 209 6.85 -6.35 -0.95
N ASN A 210 6.50 -6.87 0.23
CA ASN A 210 7.35 -7.78 0.96
C ASN A 210 6.52 -8.86 1.68
N LYS A 211 6.64 -10.11 1.22
CA LYS A 211 5.85 -11.24 1.74
C LYS A 211 6.26 -11.65 3.15
N ASP A 212 7.56 -11.68 3.43
CA ASP A 212 8.08 -12.06 4.74
C ASP A 212 7.69 -11.01 5.79
N TYR A 213 7.81 -9.73 5.43
CA TYR A 213 7.38 -8.63 6.30
C TYR A 213 5.86 -8.63 6.53
N ALA A 214 5.06 -9.10 5.56
CA ALA A 214 3.62 -9.31 5.72
C ALA A 214 3.28 -10.45 6.69
N GLU A 215 4.03 -11.53 6.63
CA GLU A 215 3.90 -12.64 7.57
C GLU A 215 4.30 -12.21 8.99
N ASP A 216 5.41 -11.47 9.14
CA ASP A 216 5.84 -10.90 10.42
C ASP A 216 4.79 -9.94 11.02
N PHE A 217 4.23 -9.06 10.18
CA PHE A 217 3.14 -8.17 10.56
C PHE A 217 1.93 -8.97 11.05
N TYR A 218 1.51 -10.00 10.31
CA TYR A 218 0.41 -10.89 10.72
C TYR A 218 0.70 -11.59 12.06
N HIS A 219 1.90 -12.16 12.24
CA HIS A 219 2.31 -12.80 13.48
C HIS A 219 2.29 -11.85 14.68
N PHE A 220 2.57 -10.56 14.46
CA PHE A 220 2.43 -9.55 15.48
C PHE A 220 0.95 -9.29 15.83
N ILE A 221 0.10 -9.00 14.84
CA ILE A 221 -1.29 -8.60 15.07
C ILE A 221 -2.18 -9.76 15.54
N SER A 222 -1.89 -11.00 15.13
CA SER A 222 -2.63 -12.18 15.59
C SER A 222 -2.51 -12.40 17.10
N LYS A 223 -1.39 -12.00 17.72
CA LYS A 223 -1.25 -12.03 19.19
C LYS A 223 -2.16 -11.04 19.90
N ILE A 224 -2.58 -9.98 19.21
CA ILE A 224 -3.46 -8.94 19.75
C ILE A 224 -4.93 -9.37 19.59
N TYR A 225 -5.30 -9.85 18.40
CA TYR A 225 -6.70 -10.07 18.03
C TYR A 225 -7.14 -11.54 18.11
N ASN A 226 -6.26 -12.50 17.80
CA ASN A 226 -6.58 -13.94 17.82
C ASN A 226 -6.24 -14.52 19.19
N LYS A 227 -6.73 -13.90 20.27
CA LYS A 227 -6.56 -14.46 21.62
C LYS A 227 -6.99 -15.91 21.58
N GLU A 228 -6.11 -16.81 21.99
CA GLU A 228 -6.41 -18.24 21.99
C GLU A 228 -7.75 -18.42 22.71
N ALA A 229 -8.77 -18.85 21.96
CA ALA A 229 -9.97 -19.39 22.55
C ALA A 229 -9.47 -20.47 23.49
N SER A 230 -9.56 -20.22 24.79
CA SER A 230 -9.32 -21.24 25.80
C SER A 230 -10.15 -22.43 25.38
N LYS A 231 -9.47 -23.52 25.00
CA LYS A 231 -10.03 -24.76 24.44
C LYS A 231 -11.36 -25.10 25.10
N ALA A 232 -12.46 -24.66 24.49
CA ALA A 232 -13.78 -25.18 24.74
C ALA A 232 -14.06 -26.08 23.53
N SER A 233 -13.84 -27.35 23.78
CA SER A 233 -14.07 -28.47 22.89
C SER A 233 -15.44 -28.45 22.19
N SER A 234 -15.39 -28.70 20.88
CA SER A 234 -16.30 -29.53 20.04
C SER A 234 -17.23 -28.81 19.04
N PRO A 235 -17.60 -29.47 17.91
CA PRO A 235 -16.77 -30.28 17.03
C PRO A 235 -16.82 -29.80 15.55
N GLU A 236 -15.77 -30.21 14.84
CA GLU A 236 -15.63 -30.30 13.38
C GLU A 236 -16.94 -30.49 12.61
N GLN A 237 -17.31 -29.51 11.77
CA GLN A 237 -17.91 -29.71 10.42
C GLN A 237 -17.85 -28.34 9.72
N ASN A 238 -16.75 -28.05 9.01
CA ASN A 238 -16.67 -27.09 7.88
C ASN A 238 -15.24 -26.76 7.45
N THR A 239 -14.20 -27.22 8.17
CA THR A 239 -12.79 -27.06 7.76
C THR A 239 -12.29 -28.15 6.80
N VAL A 240 -13.05 -29.24 6.61
CA VAL A 240 -12.65 -30.34 5.71
C VAL A 240 -12.72 -29.92 4.25
N SER A 241 -13.78 -29.22 3.83
CA SER A 241 -13.98 -28.82 2.44
C SER A 241 -12.91 -27.84 1.95
N GLU A 242 -12.56 -26.84 2.75
CA GLU A 242 -11.52 -25.86 2.37
C GLU A 242 -10.12 -26.49 2.31
N SER A 243 -9.80 -27.39 3.27
CA SER A 243 -8.53 -28.13 3.24
C SER A 243 -8.41 -29.14 2.09
N VAL A 244 -9.52 -29.77 1.68
CA VAL A 244 -9.54 -30.71 0.56
C VAL A 244 -9.39 -29.98 -0.78
N LEU A 245 -9.96 -28.78 -0.90
CA LEU A 245 -9.77 -27.93 -2.08
C LEU A 245 -8.31 -27.47 -2.22
N GLU A 246 -7.66 -27.05 -1.14
CA GLU A 246 -6.22 -26.71 -1.15
C GLU A 246 -5.34 -27.94 -1.49
N GLN A 247 -5.71 -29.13 -1.02
CA GLN A 247 -5.01 -30.37 -1.35
C GLN A 247 -5.17 -30.76 -2.82
N LEU A 248 -6.35 -30.51 -3.42
CA LEU A 248 -6.60 -30.72 -4.84
C LEU A 248 -5.77 -29.77 -5.72
N GLU A 249 -5.58 -28.52 -5.29
CA GLU A 249 -4.74 -27.54 -5.99
C GLU A 249 -3.26 -27.96 -5.99
N LYS A 250 -2.73 -28.36 -4.82
CA LYS A 250 -1.36 -28.90 -4.71
C LYS A 250 -1.16 -30.15 -5.56
N LEU A 251 -2.16 -31.04 -5.60
CA LEU A 251 -2.11 -32.25 -6.42
C LEU A 251 -2.03 -31.91 -7.92
N GLY A 252 -2.75 -30.87 -8.37
CA GLY A 252 -2.67 -30.34 -9.74
C GLY A 252 -1.27 -29.83 -10.10
N GLN A 253 -0.67 -29.05 -9.21
CA GLN A 253 0.69 -28.51 -9.39
C GLN A 253 1.76 -29.62 -9.48
N LEU A 254 1.63 -30.69 -8.70
CA LEU A 254 2.57 -31.81 -8.75
C LEU A 254 2.50 -32.56 -10.09
N ARG A 255 1.32 -32.65 -10.72
CA ARG A 255 1.16 -33.20 -12.07
C ARG A 255 1.76 -32.28 -13.13
N GLU A 256 1.46 -30.98 -13.07
CA GLU A 256 1.98 -30.00 -14.03
C GLU A 256 3.51 -29.92 -14.01
N ASN A 257 4.12 -30.09 -12.84
CA ASN A 257 5.57 -30.14 -12.66
C ASN A 257 6.19 -31.50 -13.06
N GLY A 258 5.39 -32.45 -13.57
CA GLY A 258 5.86 -33.77 -14.00
C GLY A 258 6.34 -34.68 -12.86
N ILE A 259 5.98 -34.37 -11.61
CA ILE A 259 6.37 -35.13 -10.41
C ILE A 259 5.48 -36.37 -10.25
N LEU A 260 4.23 -36.30 -10.71
CA LEU A 260 3.27 -37.41 -10.67
C LEU A 260 2.91 -37.85 -12.09
N THR A 261 2.72 -39.16 -12.28
CA THR A 261 2.13 -39.68 -13.51
C THR A 261 0.62 -39.46 -13.54
N GLU A 262 0.00 -39.59 -14.72
CA GLU A 262 -1.46 -39.45 -14.88
C GLU A 262 -2.25 -40.45 -14.01
N GLU A 263 -1.72 -41.65 -13.86
CA GLU A 263 -2.33 -42.72 -13.06
C GLU A 263 -2.28 -42.40 -11.57
N GLU A 264 -1.14 -41.88 -11.09
CA GLU A 264 -0.94 -41.48 -9.69
C GLU A 264 -1.81 -40.27 -9.32
N PHE A 265 -1.87 -39.28 -10.22
CA PHE A 265 -2.72 -38.11 -10.07
C PHE A 265 -4.20 -38.50 -9.97
N THR A 266 -4.68 -39.36 -10.88
CA THR A 266 -6.08 -39.79 -10.92
C THR A 266 -6.49 -40.57 -9.66
N SER A 267 -5.60 -41.45 -9.18
CA SER A 267 -5.82 -42.23 -7.95
C SER A 267 -5.92 -41.34 -6.70
N GLN A 268 -5.04 -40.34 -6.57
CA GLN A 268 -5.06 -39.44 -5.42
C GLN A 268 -6.22 -38.42 -5.48
N LYS A 269 -6.54 -37.91 -6.68
CA LYS A 269 -7.67 -37.00 -6.90
C LYS A 269 -8.98 -37.66 -6.47
N LYS A 270 -9.19 -38.93 -6.81
CA LYS A 270 -10.38 -39.69 -6.42
C LYS A 270 -10.51 -39.81 -4.89
N LYS A 271 -9.42 -40.15 -4.20
CA LYS A 271 -9.39 -40.25 -2.73
C LYS A 271 -9.66 -38.92 -2.02
N LEU A 272 -9.26 -37.80 -2.61
CA LEU A 272 -9.52 -36.47 -2.07
C LEU A 272 -10.97 -36.05 -2.30
N LEU A 273 -11.54 -36.35 -3.48
CA LEU A 273 -12.95 -36.05 -3.77
C LEU A 273 -13.93 -36.89 -2.93
N GLU A 274 -13.55 -38.09 -2.51
CA GLU A 274 -14.35 -38.92 -1.58
C GLU A 274 -14.37 -38.38 -0.14
N LYS A 275 -13.56 -37.37 0.19
CA LYS A 275 -13.52 -36.70 1.50
C LYS A 275 -14.31 -35.38 1.54
N LEU A 276 -14.89 -34.96 0.41
CA LEU A 276 -15.88 -33.89 0.30
C LEU A 276 -17.28 -34.45 0.56
#